data_AF-A0A3N5NFT1-F1
#
_entry.id   AF-A0A3N5NFT1-F1
#
_cell.length_a   1.000
_cell.length_b   1.000
_cell.length_c   1.000
_cell.angle_alpha   90.00
_cell.angle_beta   90.00
_cell.angle_gamma   90.00
#
_symmetry.space_group_name_H-M   'P 1'
#
loop_
_entity.id
_entity.type
_entity.pdbx_description
1 polymer ?
#
loop_
_entity_poly.entity_id
_entity_poly.type
_entity_poly.pdbx_seq_one_letter_code
_entity_poly.pdbx_strand_id
1 'polypeptide(L)'
;YGAPVPAYYALIARAHMHEFGTTPEQLAAVAVSARKHAALNPAAQMRTPITIGDVLASRLIADPLHLLDCSLVSDGGAAIVLTSAERARDFPHPPVYLLGAGEGHSHEHISQARSLTTSAAAEAGRSAYAMAGIGPRDVDLAQLYDCFTPVVIIELEDLGFCAKGEGGPFVAAGTIGPGGALPVNTHGGMLSHCHPGNPGSMFALTEAVLQLRRQAGERQLPKADIALVHGQGGIMSSHCTILLGREAG
;
A
#
# COMPACT_ATOMS: atom_id res chain seq x y z
N TYR A 1 -30.63 -3.22 4.92
CA TYR A 1 -29.33 -3.95 5.00
C TYR A 1 -28.55 -3.64 3.73
N GLY A 2 -27.30 -3.19 3.84
CA GLY A 2 -26.40 -2.93 2.72
C GLY A 2 -25.32 -4.01 2.62
N ALA A 3 -24.51 -3.97 1.55
CA ALA A 3 -23.39 -4.91 1.43
C ALA A 3 -22.28 -4.53 2.43
N PRO A 4 -21.64 -5.50 3.09
CA PRO A 4 -20.51 -5.22 3.97
C PRO A 4 -19.28 -4.80 3.15
N VAL A 5 -18.34 -4.06 3.76
CA VAL A 5 -17.13 -3.55 3.08
C VAL A 5 -16.38 -4.64 2.27
N PRO A 6 -16.12 -5.85 2.79
CA PRO A 6 -15.47 -6.91 2.00
C PRO A 6 -16.22 -7.29 0.73
N ALA A 7 -17.57 -7.20 0.71
CA ALA A 7 -18.35 -7.54 -0.49
C ALA A 7 -18.13 -6.52 -1.61
N TYR A 8 -17.90 -5.24 -1.29
CA TYR A 8 -17.58 -4.24 -2.30
C TYR A 8 -16.19 -4.43 -2.90
N TYR A 9 -15.20 -4.76 -2.07
CA TYR A 9 -13.86 -5.09 -2.57
C TYR A 9 -13.82 -6.43 -3.30
N ALA A 10 -14.72 -7.36 -2.99
CA ALA A 10 -14.91 -8.58 -3.76
C ALA A 10 -15.45 -8.29 -5.17
N LEU A 11 -16.34 -7.31 -5.35
CA LEU A 11 -16.79 -6.85 -6.68
C LEU A 11 -15.62 -6.27 -7.49
N ILE A 12 -14.76 -5.47 -6.85
CA ILE A 12 -13.53 -4.94 -7.46
C ILE A 12 -12.60 -6.08 -7.88
N ALA A 13 -12.36 -7.05 -7.00
CA ALA A 13 -11.57 -8.23 -7.33
C ALA A 13 -12.15 -8.98 -8.52
N ARG A 14 -13.45 -9.31 -8.51
CA ARG A 14 -14.12 -9.97 -9.63
C ARG A 14 -14.02 -9.19 -10.93
N ALA A 15 -14.14 -7.86 -10.89
CA ALA A 15 -14.00 -7.03 -12.07
C ALA A 15 -12.59 -7.12 -12.67
N HIS A 16 -11.55 -7.04 -11.84
CA HIS A 16 -10.16 -7.15 -12.28
C HIS A 16 -9.82 -8.56 -12.79
N MET A 17 -10.30 -9.60 -12.11
CA MET A 17 -10.18 -10.99 -12.57
C MET A 17 -10.86 -11.21 -13.92
N HIS A 18 -12.06 -10.64 -14.12
CA HIS A 18 -12.80 -10.77 -15.37
C HIS A 18 -12.12 -10.02 -16.52
N GLU A 19 -11.62 -8.80 -16.28
CA GLU A 19 -11.03 -7.95 -17.31
C GLU A 19 -9.61 -8.37 -17.68
N PHE A 20 -8.78 -8.75 -16.70
CA PHE A 20 -7.34 -8.98 -16.88
C PHE A 20 -6.89 -10.41 -16.58
N GLY A 21 -7.77 -11.29 -16.09
CA GLY A 21 -7.42 -12.68 -15.79
C GLY A 21 -6.62 -12.86 -14.50
N THR A 22 -6.61 -11.86 -13.60
CA THR A 22 -5.98 -12.00 -12.27
C THR A 22 -6.51 -13.22 -11.55
N THR A 23 -5.63 -13.96 -10.88
CA THR A 23 -5.99 -15.22 -10.20
C THR A 23 -6.05 -15.08 -8.68
N PRO A 24 -6.79 -15.94 -7.96
CA PRO A 24 -6.77 -15.97 -6.50
C PRO A 24 -5.37 -16.18 -5.92
N GLU A 25 -4.51 -16.96 -6.58
CA GLU A 25 -3.10 -17.16 -6.18
C GLU A 25 -2.30 -15.85 -6.25
N GLN A 26 -2.58 -15.00 -7.24
CA GLN A 26 -1.93 -13.70 -7.37
C GLN A 26 -2.42 -12.72 -6.28
N LEU A 27 -3.70 -12.75 -5.93
CA LEU A 27 -4.22 -12.01 -4.77
C LEU A 27 -3.54 -12.48 -3.48
N ALA A 28 -3.46 -13.80 -3.27
CA ALA A 28 -2.81 -14.40 -2.11
C ALA A 28 -1.31 -14.06 -2.00
N ALA A 29 -0.62 -13.85 -3.14
CA ALA A 29 0.79 -13.45 -3.14
C ALA A 29 1.03 -12.09 -2.46
N VAL A 30 0.03 -11.19 -2.48
CA VAL A 30 0.06 -9.94 -1.73
C VAL A 30 0.08 -10.21 -0.22
N ALA A 31 -0.85 -11.02 0.29
CA ALA A 31 -0.93 -11.35 1.71
C ALA A 31 0.33 -12.07 2.21
N VAL A 32 0.88 -13.00 1.43
CA VAL A 32 2.14 -13.69 1.75
C VAL A 32 3.30 -12.69 1.82
N SER A 33 3.38 -11.75 0.89
CA SER A 33 4.45 -10.73 0.87
C SER A 33 4.34 -9.79 2.06
N ALA A 34 3.13 -9.32 2.39
CA ALA A 34 2.87 -8.53 3.58
C ALA A 34 3.27 -9.28 4.86
N ARG A 35 2.94 -10.58 4.96
CA ARG A 35 3.32 -11.40 6.13
C ARG A 35 4.83 -11.57 6.26
N LYS A 36 5.56 -11.71 5.15
CA LYS A 36 7.02 -11.79 5.16
C LYS A 36 7.67 -10.51 5.68
N HIS A 37 7.18 -9.34 5.28
CA HIS A 37 7.62 -8.06 5.86
C HIS A 37 7.24 -7.92 7.33
N ALA A 38 6.02 -8.32 7.70
CA ALA A 38 5.55 -8.29 9.08
C ALA A 38 6.41 -9.14 10.02
N ALA A 39 6.93 -10.29 9.57
CA ALA A 39 7.80 -11.14 10.38
C ALA A 39 9.06 -10.40 10.91
N LEU A 40 9.57 -9.46 10.11
CA LEU A 40 10.73 -8.59 10.41
C LEU A 40 10.36 -7.36 11.26
N ASN A 41 9.07 -7.12 11.49
CA ASN A 41 8.59 -6.02 12.29
C ASN A 41 8.13 -6.52 13.67
N PRO A 42 8.86 -6.21 14.77
CA PRO A 42 8.46 -6.65 16.10
C PRO A 42 7.13 -6.07 16.57
N ALA A 43 6.66 -4.97 15.98
CA ALA A 43 5.37 -4.33 16.30
C ALA A 43 4.18 -4.91 15.53
N ALA A 44 4.40 -5.76 14.53
CA ALA A 44 3.30 -6.30 13.73
C ALA A 44 2.46 -7.31 14.53
N GLN A 45 1.12 -7.20 14.43
CA GLN A 45 0.18 -8.08 15.13
C GLN A 45 0.25 -9.52 14.64
N MET A 46 0.45 -9.73 13.33
CA MET A 46 0.52 -11.05 12.73
C MET A 46 1.88 -11.28 12.07
N ARG A 47 2.69 -12.14 12.68
CA ARG A 47 4.09 -12.39 12.26
C ARG A 47 4.35 -13.81 11.79
N THR A 48 3.47 -14.76 12.12
CA THR A 48 3.61 -16.17 11.71
C THR A 48 3.55 -16.29 10.20
N PRO A 49 4.57 -16.88 9.54
CA PRO A 49 4.58 -17.07 8.09
C PRO A 49 3.32 -17.80 7.58
N ILE A 50 2.87 -17.42 6.39
CA ILE A 50 1.75 -18.06 5.67
C ILE A 50 2.18 -18.34 4.23
N THR A 51 1.52 -19.31 3.61
CA THR A 51 1.68 -19.70 2.21
C THR A 51 0.47 -19.28 1.38
N ILE A 52 0.59 -19.35 0.05
CA ILE A 52 -0.56 -19.15 -0.86
C ILE A 52 -1.70 -20.12 -0.52
N GLY A 53 -1.36 -21.39 -0.25
CA GLY A 53 -2.33 -22.41 0.14
C GLY A 53 -3.08 -22.05 1.43
N ASP A 54 -2.39 -21.48 2.42
CA ASP A 54 -3.05 -21.03 3.66
C ASP A 54 -4.07 -19.92 3.40
N VAL A 55 -3.76 -18.99 2.49
CA VAL A 55 -4.70 -17.91 2.12
C VAL A 55 -5.94 -18.49 1.46
N LEU A 56 -5.76 -19.32 0.43
CA LEU A 56 -6.86 -19.96 -0.31
C LEU A 56 -7.67 -20.95 0.53
N ALA A 57 -7.06 -21.58 1.53
CA ALA A 57 -7.75 -22.48 2.46
C ALA A 57 -8.44 -21.75 3.62
N SER A 58 -8.13 -20.47 3.84
CA SER A 58 -8.73 -19.70 4.92
C SER A 58 -10.23 -19.47 4.66
N ARG A 59 -10.99 -19.09 5.69
CA ARG A 59 -12.44 -18.94 5.59
C ARG A 59 -12.82 -17.93 4.50
N LEU A 60 -13.70 -18.31 3.57
CA LEU A 60 -14.27 -17.37 2.60
C LEU A 60 -15.09 -16.28 3.32
N ILE A 61 -14.83 -15.01 2.99
CA ILE A 61 -15.54 -13.86 3.56
C ILE A 61 -16.54 -13.30 2.56
N ALA A 62 -16.09 -13.03 1.34
CA ALA A 62 -16.91 -12.57 0.24
C ALA A 62 -16.23 -12.97 -1.07
N ASP A 63 -16.82 -13.90 -1.81
CA ASP A 63 -16.26 -14.45 -3.05
C ASP A 63 -15.73 -13.36 -4.00
N PRO A 64 -14.41 -13.35 -4.33
CA PRO A 64 -13.41 -14.41 -4.16
C PRO A 64 -12.48 -14.25 -2.95
N LEU A 65 -12.72 -13.27 -2.08
CA LEU A 65 -11.83 -12.91 -0.98
C LEU A 65 -12.00 -13.82 0.24
N HIS A 66 -10.87 -14.36 0.69
CA HIS A 66 -10.78 -15.15 1.90
C HIS A 66 -10.34 -14.30 3.10
N LEU A 67 -10.36 -14.89 4.30
CA LEU A 67 -10.03 -14.19 5.54
C LEU A 67 -8.65 -13.54 5.49
N LEU A 68 -7.66 -14.23 4.93
CA LEU A 68 -6.30 -13.72 4.83
C LEU A 68 -6.10 -12.72 3.67
N ASP A 69 -7.11 -12.49 2.83
CA ASP A 69 -7.16 -11.36 1.89
C ASP A 69 -7.64 -10.07 2.55
N CYS A 70 -8.18 -10.16 3.77
CA CYS A 70 -8.76 -9.03 4.51
C CYS A 70 -7.74 -8.49 5.52
N SER A 71 -7.70 -7.17 5.64
CA SER A 71 -6.92 -6.51 6.70
C SER A 71 -7.39 -6.84 8.11
N LEU A 72 -6.53 -6.57 9.07
CA LEU A 72 -6.80 -6.80 10.48
C LEU A 72 -7.85 -5.81 11.02
N VAL A 73 -8.36 -6.11 12.21
CA VAL A 73 -9.05 -5.13 13.06
C VAL A 73 -8.14 -4.96 14.26
N SER A 74 -7.63 -3.74 14.45
CA SER A 74 -6.57 -3.47 15.43
C SER A 74 -6.82 -2.17 16.18
N ASP A 75 -6.27 -2.05 17.38
CA ASP A 75 -6.09 -0.75 18.03
C ASP A 75 -4.66 -0.26 17.80
N GLY A 76 -4.49 1.02 17.49
CA GLY A 76 -3.17 1.59 17.23
C GLY A 76 -3.21 3.07 16.86
N GLY A 77 -2.06 3.73 16.98
CA GLY A 77 -1.89 5.12 16.59
C GLY A 77 -0.47 5.42 16.15
N ALA A 78 -0.34 6.39 15.26
CA ALA A 78 0.91 6.92 14.76
C ALA A 78 0.79 8.43 14.61
N ALA A 79 1.91 9.14 14.75
CA ALA A 79 1.96 10.59 14.61
C ALA A 79 3.24 11.00 13.90
N ILE A 80 3.17 12.13 13.20
CA ILE A 80 4.32 12.81 12.61
C ILE A 80 4.41 14.23 13.13
N VAL A 81 5.62 14.78 13.14
CA VAL A 81 5.86 16.20 13.40
C VAL A 81 6.28 16.83 12.08
N LEU A 82 5.44 17.73 11.57
CA LEU A 82 5.71 18.50 10.35
C LEU A 82 6.19 19.90 10.72
N THR A 83 7.25 20.36 10.06
CA THR A 83 7.76 21.72 10.20
C THR A 83 8.43 22.18 8.91
N SER A 84 8.89 23.43 8.85
CA SER A 84 9.61 23.94 7.68
C SER A 84 10.96 23.24 7.53
N ALA A 85 11.42 23.08 6.29
CA ALA A 85 12.75 22.54 6.01
C ALA A 85 13.86 23.30 6.76
N GLU A 86 13.74 24.62 6.86
CA GLU A 86 14.66 25.47 7.63
C GLU A 86 14.77 25.05 9.10
N ARG A 87 13.63 24.91 9.79
CA ARG A 87 13.57 24.55 11.21
C ARG A 87 13.94 23.09 11.45
N ALA A 88 13.68 22.21 10.49
CA ALA A 88 13.99 20.80 10.60
C ALA A 88 15.51 20.53 10.69
N ARG A 89 16.36 21.46 10.24
CA ARG A 89 17.83 21.38 10.36
C ARG A 89 18.32 21.40 11.80
N ASP A 90 17.58 22.02 12.70
CA ASP A 90 17.94 22.15 14.12
C ASP A 90 17.45 20.96 14.96
N PHE A 91 16.71 20.01 14.36
CA PHE A 91 16.17 18.86 15.06
C PHE A 91 17.20 17.73 15.17
N PRO A 92 17.13 16.88 16.21
CA PRO A 92 18.14 15.86 16.49
C PRO A 92 18.16 14.68 15.49
N HIS A 93 17.15 14.57 14.61
CA HIS A 93 17.04 13.49 13.63
C HIS A 93 17.10 14.04 12.21
N PRO A 94 17.74 13.33 11.25
CA PRO A 94 17.72 13.74 9.86
C PRO A 94 16.30 14.01 9.35
N PRO A 95 16.04 15.15 8.70
CA PRO A 95 14.72 15.45 8.16
C PRO A 95 14.35 14.50 7.02
N VAL A 96 13.05 14.35 6.80
CA VAL A 96 12.47 13.71 5.62
C VAL A 96 11.59 14.77 4.96
N TYR A 97 11.75 14.96 3.66
CA TYR A 97 11.13 16.03 2.91
C TYR A 97 9.92 15.53 2.12
N LEU A 98 8.85 16.32 2.11
CA LEU A 98 7.74 16.13 1.19
C LEU A 98 8.15 16.66 -0.18
N LEU A 99 8.37 15.76 -1.12
CA LEU A 99 8.80 16.10 -2.50
C LEU A 99 7.60 16.39 -3.40
N GLY A 100 6.52 15.65 -3.21
CA GLY A 100 5.34 15.75 -4.03
C GLY A 100 4.11 15.26 -3.30
N ALA A 101 2.97 15.84 -3.64
CA ALA A 101 1.67 15.44 -3.14
C ALA A 101 0.63 15.50 -4.27
N GLY A 102 -0.35 14.62 -4.20
CA GLY A 102 -1.45 14.60 -5.15
C GLY A 102 -2.66 13.90 -4.56
N GLU A 103 -3.84 14.37 -4.96
CA GLU A 103 -5.12 13.82 -4.53
C GLU A 103 -5.98 13.50 -5.75
N GLY A 104 -6.89 12.55 -5.57
CA GLY A 104 -7.83 12.13 -6.60
C GLY A 104 -9.10 11.59 -5.98
N HIS A 105 -10.24 11.99 -6.52
CA HIS A 105 -11.56 11.58 -6.02
C HIS A 105 -12.48 11.26 -7.19
N SER A 106 -13.26 10.19 -7.10
CA SER A 106 -14.07 9.72 -8.24
C SER A 106 -15.56 9.56 -7.95
N HIS A 107 -15.93 8.96 -6.83
CA HIS A 107 -17.32 8.63 -6.50
C HIS A 107 -17.51 8.57 -4.98
N GLU A 108 -18.76 8.62 -4.51
CA GLU A 108 -19.08 8.37 -3.09
C GLU A 108 -19.50 6.91 -2.87
N HIS A 109 -20.36 6.38 -3.74
CA HIS A 109 -20.81 5.00 -3.71
C HIS A 109 -20.26 4.21 -4.90
N ILE A 110 -19.84 2.97 -4.68
CA ILE A 110 -19.27 2.10 -5.74
C ILE A 110 -20.22 1.90 -6.93
N SER A 111 -21.54 2.02 -6.74
CA SER A 111 -22.53 1.97 -7.82
C SER A 111 -22.43 3.14 -8.81
N GLN A 112 -21.70 4.20 -8.44
CA GLN A 112 -21.43 5.38 -9.26
C GLN A 112 -19.99 5.37 -9.80
N ALA A 113 -19.20 4.34 -9.50
CA ALA A 113 -17.84 4.22 -9.97
C ALA A 113 -17.81 4.11 -11.51
N ARG A 114 -17.00 4.94 -12.16
CA ARG A 114 -16.82 4.90 -13.62
C ARG A 114 -16.01 3.69 -14.08
N SER A 115 -15.16 3.18 -13.20
CA SER A 115 -14.38 1.96 -13.36
C SER A 115 -14.21 1.31 -11.99
N LEU A 116 -14.19 -0.02 -11.96
CA LEU A 116 -13.85 -0.82 -10.78
C LEU A 116 -12.40 -1.28 -10.79
N THR A 117 -11.69 -1.08 -11.89
CA THR A 117 -10.35 -1.61 -12.15
C THR A 117 -9.30 -0.51 -12.33
N THR A 118 -9.74 0.74 -12.43
CA THR A 118 -8.89 1.94 -12.42
C THR A 118 -9.48 2.94 -11.44
N SER A 119 -8.65 3.43 -10.53
CA SER A 119 -9.04 4.34 -9.45
C SER A 119 -8.46 5.74 -9.65
N ALA A 120 -8.83 6.66 -8.76
CA ALA A 120 -8.25 8.00 -8.75
C ALA A 120 -6.80 8.02 -8.22
N ALA A 121 -6.22 6.86 -7.83
CA ALA A 121 -4.80 6.74 -7.55
C ALA A 121 -3.94 7.16 -8.75
N ALA A 122 -4.42 6.96 -9.98
CA ALA A 122 -3.72 7.38 -11.19
C ALA A 122 -3.61 8.92 -11.29
N GLU A 123 -4.65 9.65 -10.86
CA GLU A 123 -4.63 11.12 -10.80
C GLU A 123 -3.75 11.61 -9.65
N ALA A 124 -3.92 11.04 -8.46
CA ALA A 124 -3.12 11.37 -7.28
C ALA A 124 -1.62 11.13 -7.53
N GLY A 125 -1.27 9.96 -8.09
CA GLY A 125 0.10 9.60 -8.44
C GLY A 125 0.71 10.53 -9.46
N ARG A 126 0.03 10.81 -10.59
CA ARG A 126 0.53 11.74 -11.61
C ARG A 126 0.84 13.12 -11.04
N SER A 127 -0.06 13.66 -10.20
CA SER A 127 0.14 14.97 -9.57
C SER A 127 1.32 14.96 -8.60
N ALA A 128 1.46 13.92 -7.78
CA ALA A 128 2.59 13.78 -6.86
C ALA A 128 3.93 13.67 -7.60
N TYR A 129 4.01 12.82 -8.63
CA TYR A 129 5.20 12.67 -9.48
C TYR A 129 5.57 13.98 -10.17
N ALA A 130 4.59 14.68 -10.75
CA ALA A 130 4.81 15.97 -11.41
C ALA A 130 5.33 17.03 -10.45
N MET A 131 4.78 17.11 -9.23
CA MET A 131 5.26 18.03 -8.19
C MET A 131 6.70 17.72 -7.76
N ALA A 132 7.04 16.43 -7.64
CA ALA A 132 8.38 16.00 -7.25
C ALA A 132 9.41 16.02 -8.39
N GLY A 133 8.98 16.16 -9.65
CA GLY A 133 9.87 16.11 -10.82
C GLY A 133 10.48 14.74 -11.09
N ILE A 134 9.87 13.65 -10.60
CA ILE A 134 10.34 12.26 -10.73
C ILE A 134 9.25 11.34 -11.27
N GLY A 135 9.58 10.09 -11.58
CA GLY A 135 8.65 9.06 -12.01
C GLY A 135 8.63 7.81 -11.10
N PRO A 136 7.76 6.83 -11.42
CA PRO A 136 7.64 5.60 -10.63
C PRO A 136 8.94 4.77 -10.56
N ARG A 137 9.84 4.94 -11.53
CA ARG A 137 11.14 4.24 -11.57
C ARG A 137 12.17 4.80 -10.57
N ASP A 138 11.92 6.00 -10.05
CA ASP A 138 12.81 6.65 -9.08
C ASP A 138 12.46 6.29 -7.63
N VAL A 139 11.33 5.61 -7.41
CA VAL A 139 10.83 5.19 -6.10
C VAL A 139 11.54 3.91 -5.65
N ASP A 140 12.15 3.93 -4.46
CA ASP A 140 12.88 2.78 -3.90
C ASP A 140 11.99 1.86 -3.06
N LEU A 141 10.90 2.40 -2.50
CA LEU A 141 9.92 1.67 -1.71
C LEU A 141 8.55 2.32 -1.80
N ALA A 142 7.51 1.50 -1.71
CA ALA A 142 6.13 1.97 -1.67
C ALA A 142 5.44 1.53 -0.38
N GLN A 143 4.65 2.40 0.21
CA GLN A 143 3.74 2.09 1.30
C GLN A 143 2.33 2.34 0.80
N LEU A 144 1.61 1.28 0.49
CA LEU A 144 0.33 1.24 -0.20
C LEU A 144 -0.78 0.84 0.77
N TYR A 145 -2.03 1.23 0.47
CA TYR A 145 -3.13 0.92 1.37
C TYR A 145 -3.72 -0.45 1.06
N ASP A 146 -3.35 -1.43 1.87
CA ASP A 146 -3.72 -2.83 1.71
C ASP A 146 -4.87 -3.26 2.64
N CYS A 147 -6.04 -2.59 2.55
CA CYS A 147 -7.22 -3.08 3.28
C CYS A 147 -7.69 -4.45 2.77
N PHE A 148 -7.49 -4.71 1.48
CA PHE A 148 -7.69 -5.99 0.83
C PHE A 148 -6.63 -6.21 -0.25
N THR A 149 -6.24 -7.47 -0.49
CA THR A 149 -5.24 -7.85 -1.51
C THR A 149 -5.47 -7.29 -2.93
N PRO A 150 -6.70 -7.23 -3.51
CA PRO A 150 -6.90 -6.64 -4.84
C PRO A 150 -6.56 -5.15 -4.93
N VAL A 151 -6.63 -4.42 -3.82
CA VAL A 151 -6.36 -2.98 -3.78
C VAL A 151 -4.89 -2.71 -4.14
N VAL A 152 -3.98 -3.49 -3.56
CA VAL A 152 -2.54 -3.37 -3.81
C VAL A 152 -2.22 -3.58 -5.29
N ILE A 153 -2.85 -4.56 -5.94
CA ILE A 153 -2.67 -4.81 -7.37
C ILE A 153 -3.09 -3.58 -8.20
N ILE A 154 -4.29 -3.05 -7.95
CA ILE A 154 -4.80 -1.91 -8.73
C ILE A 154 -3.98 -0.64 -8.43
N GLU A 155 -3.57 -0.42 -7.19
CA GLU A 155 -2.71 0.72 -6.82
C GLU A 155 -1.33 0.63 -7.49
N LEU A 156 -0.72 -0.55 -7.58
CA LEU A 156 0.55 -0.73 -8.29
C LEU A 156 0.45 -0.37 -9.77
N GLU A 157 -0.66 -0.71 -10.40
CA GLU A 157 -0.93 -0.38 -11.81
C GLU A 157 -1.21 1.12 -11.98
N ASP A 158 -2.09 1.67 -11.16
CA ASP A 158 -2.53 3.08 -11.25
C ASP A 158 -1.40 4.06 -10.94
N LEU A 159 -0.52 3.70 -10.01
CA LEU A 159 0.66 4.49 -9.65
C LEU A 159 1.85 4.27 -10.61
N GLY A 160 1.68 3.43 -11.64
CA GLY A 160 2.62 3.28 -12.75
C GLY A 160 3.83 2.38 -12.47
N PHE A 161 3.78 1.52 -11.45
CA PHE A 161 4.85 0.55 -11.17
C PHE A 161 4.83 -0.65 -12.13
N CYS A 162 3.66 -0.97 -12.66
CA CYS A 162 3.44 -1.94 -13.72
C CYS A 162 2.32 -1.46 -14.64
N ALA A 163 2.18 -2.08 -15.82
CA ALA A 163 1.08 -1.76 -16.72
C ALA A 163 -0.26 -2.26 -16.17
N LYS A 164 -1.37 -1.61 -16.55
CA LYS A 164 -2.73 -2.01 -16.18
C LYS A 164 -2.99 -3.48 -16.60
N GLY A 165 -3.44 -4.31 -15.65
CA GLY A 165 -3.63 -5.75 -15.83
C GLY A 165 -2.40 -6.61 -15.52
N GLU A 166 -1.21 -6.02 -15.39
CA GLU A 166 0.04 -6.75 -15.07
C GLU A 166 0.31 -6.82 -13.56
N GLY A 167 -0.53 -6.23 -12.71
CA GLY A 167 -0.29 -6.20 -11.27
C GLY A 167 -0.32 -7.60 -10.64
N GLY A 168 -1.17 -8.50 -11.12
CA GLY A 168 -1.22 -9.90 -10.68
C GLY A 168 0.10 -10.66 -10.93
N PRO A 169 0.58 -10.75 -12.18
CA PRO A 169 1.91 -11.28 -12.49
C PRO A 169 3.04 -10.59 -11.72
N PHE A 170 2.98 -9.26 -11.59
CA PHE A 170 3.98 -8.46 -10.89
C PHE A 170 4.14 -8.88 -9.41
N VAL A 171 3.05 -9.05 -8.68
CA VAL A 171 3.12 -9.47 -7.26
C VAL A 171 3.47 -10.95 -7.11
N ALA A 172 2.99 -11.82 -8.01
CA ALA A 172 3.28 -13.25 -7.98
C ALA A 172 4.76 -13.58 -8.27
N ALA A 173 5.46 -12.72 -9.01
CA ALA A 173 6.91 -12.81 -9.20
C ALA A 173 7.72 -12.51 -7.91
N GLY A 174 7.05 -12.14 -6.81
CA GLY A 174 7.70 -11.79 -5.53
C GLY A 174 8.27 -10.38 -5.50
N THR A 175 7.94 -9.54 -6.50
CA THR A 175 8.50 -8.19 -6.68
C THR A 175 8.30 -7.28 -5.48
N ILE A 176 7.21 -7.51 -4.72
CA ILE A 176 6.81 -6.66 -3.60
C ILE A 176 7.28 -7.14 -2.22
N GLY A 177 7.77 -8.39 -2.13
CA GLY A 177 8.24 -8.99 -0.88
C GLY A 177 9.67 -8.59 -0.51
N PRO A 178 10.19 -9.09 0.64
CA PRO A 178 11.59 -8.89 1.00
C PRO A 178 12.55 -9.36 -0.11
N GLY A 179 13.49 -8.50 -0.50
CA GLY A 179 14.44 -8.76 -1.59
C GLY A 179 13.87 -8.60 -3.01
N GLY A 180 12.58 -8.26 -3.16
CA GLY A 180 11.97 -7.91 -4.43
C GLY A 180 12.44 -6.55 -4.95
N ALA A 181 12.19 -6.27 -6.23
CA ALA A 181 12.66 -5.05 -6.89
C ALA A 181 11.94 -3.77 -6.43
N LEU A 182 10.73 -3.89 -5.87
CA LEU A 182 9.97 -2.77 -5.29
C LEU A 182 9.36 -3.23 -3.96
N PRO A 183 10.07 -3.09 -2.83
CA PRO A 183 9.52 -3.43 -1.52
C PRO A 183 8.24 -2.63 -1.24
N VAL A 184 7.13 -3.34 -1.00
CA VAL A 184 5.84 -2.74 -0.63
C VAL A 184 5.51 -3.06 0.81
N ASN A 185 5.07 -2.06 1.56
CA ASN A 185 4.57 -2.22 2.94
C ASN A 185 5.58 -2.92 3.85
N THR A 186 6.81 -2.41 3.92
CA THR A 186 7.92 -3.00 4.71
C THR A 186 7.61 -3.18 6.21
N HIS A 187 6.61 -2.49 6.74
CA HIS A 187 6.11 -2.67 8.10
C HIS A 187 5.15 -3.86 8.26
N GLY A 188 4.72 -4.50 7.16
CA GLY A 188 3.74 -5.58 7.14
C GLY A 188 2.33 -5.17 6.67
N GLY A 189 2.10 -3.88 6.44
CA GLY A 189 0.82 -3.34 5.96
C GLY A 189 -0.37 -3.59 6.91
N MET A 190 -1.56 -3.18 6.51
CA MET A 190 -2.80 -3.44 7.24
C MET A 190 -3.21 -4.92 7.20
N LEU A 191 -2.69 -5.70 6.25
CA LEU A 191 -2.89 -7.15 6.19
C LEU A 191 -2.22 -7.90 7.36
N SER A 192 -1.12 -7.39 7.92
CA SER A 192 -0.36 -8.13 8.95
C SER A 192 0.20 -7.29 10.10
N HIS A 193 0.41 -5.98 9.94
CA HIS A 193 0.85 -5.11 11.03
C HIS A 193 -0.30 -4.65 11.90
N CYS A 194 -1.12 -3.72 11.42
CA CYS A 194 -2.16 -3.04 12.20
C CYS A 194 -3.09 -2.27 11.28
N HIS A 195 -4.40 -2.34 11.54
CA HIS A 195 -5.39 -1.52 10.85
C HIS A 195 -6.42 -0.95 11.86
N PRO A 196 -6.18 0.29 12.36
CA PRO A 196 -7.05 0.96 13.33
C PRO A 196 -8.16 1.80 12.66
N GLY A 197 -8.63 1.38 11.48
CA GLY A 197 -9.55 2.15 10.64
C GLY A 197 -8.84 3.31 9.92
N ASN A 198 -9.47 4.49 9.92
CA ASN A 198 -9.00 5.67 9.17
C ASN A 198 -7.50 6.01 9.32
N PRO A 199 -6.84 5.86 10.50
CA PRO A 199 -5.43 6.16 10.65
C PRO A 199 -4.47 5.13 10.01
N GLY A 200 -4.94 4.09 9.31
CA GLY A 200 -4.09 3.02 8.75
C GLY A 200 -2.88 3.53 7.95
N SER A 201 -3.08 4.53 7.07
CA SER A 201 -1.99 5.16 6.30
C SER A 201 -0.93 5.87 7.14
N MET A 202 -1.22 6.21 8.40
CA MET A 202 -0.23 6.85 9.25
C MET A 202 0.93 5.90 9.59
N PHE A 203 0.67 4.59 9.69
CA PHE A 203 1.74 3.60 9.88
C PHE A 203 2.62 3.49 8.65
N ALA A 204 2.04 3.47 7.46
CA ALA A 204 2.74 3.56 6.19
C ALA A 204 3.66 4.80 6.14
N LEU A 205 3.15 5.95 6.55
CA LEU A 205 3.93 7.19 6.62
C LEU A 205 5.10 7.12 7.63
N THR A 206 4.85 6.63 8.85
CA THR A 206 5.92 6.49 9.84
C THR A 206 6.97 5.45 9.43
N GLU A 207 6.56 4.38 8.75
CA GLU A 207 7.49 3.39 8.22
C GLU A 207 8.36 3.98 7.12
N ALA A 208 7.80 4.74 6.19
CA ALA A 208 8.57 5.45 5.17
C ALA A 208 9.62 6.37 5.81
N VAL A 209 9.24 7.12 6.86
CA VAL A 209 10.17 7.97 7.61
C VAL A 209 11.29 7.15 8.26
N LEU A 210 10.98 6.01 8.89
CA LEU A 210 11.99 5.13 9.49
C LEU A 210 12.95 4.57 8.44
N GLN A 211 12.44 4.14 7.28
CA GLN A 211 13.25 3.62 6.18
C GLN A 211 14.17 4.70 5.60
N LEU A 212 13.64 5.90 5.32
CA LEU A 212 14.41 7.03 4.80
C LEU A 212 15.46 7.52 5.80
N ARG A 213 15.17 7.45 7.11
CA ARG A 213 16.14 7.77 8.18
C ARG A 213 17.17 6.68 8.46
N ARG A 214 17.04 5.51 7.85
CA ARG A 214 17.86 4.31 8.11
C ARG A 214 17.71 3.80 9.55
N GLN A 215 16.48 3.82 10.07
CA GLN A 215 16.13 3.48 11.45
C GLN A 215 15.12 2.32 11.53
N ALA A 216 14.88 1.59 10.44
CA ALA A 216 13.87 0.54 10.41
C ALA A 216 14.32 -0.81 10.99
N GLY A 217 15.54 -0.92 11.56
CA GLY A 217 16.01 -2.14 12.21
C GLY A 217 16.19 -3.31 11.23
N GLU A 218 15.71 -4.51 11.57
CA GLU A 218 15.86 -5.71 10.73
C GLU A 218 15.19 -5.61 9.36
N ARG A 219 14.15 -4.77 9.24
CA ARG A 219 13.45 -4.52 7.97
C ARG A 219 14.05 -3.37 7.16
N GLN A 220 15.19 -2.81 7.58
CA GLN A 220 15.84 -1.71 6.86
C GLN A 220 16.26 -2.14 5.45
N LEU A 221 15.79 -1.42 4.45
CA LEU A 221 16.17 -1.66 3.06
C LEU A 221 17.60 -1.19 2.78
N PRO A 222 18.34 -1.88 1.89
CA PRO A 222 19.68 -1.46 1.47
C PRO A 222 19.65 -0.10 0.76
N LYS A 223 18.63 0.16 -0.06
CA LYS A 223 18.36 1.44 -0.71
C LYS A 223 16.98 1.95 -0.31
N ALA A 224 16.91 3.22 0.11
CA ALA A 224 15.72 3.90 0.60
C ALA A 224 16.00 5.40 0.64
N ASP A 225 15.92 6.04 -0.52
CA ASP A 225 16.17 7.47 -0.71
C ASP A 225 14.90 8.20 -1.12
N ILE A 226 14.02 7.53 -1.87
CA ILE A 226 12.68 8.01 -2.26
C ILE A 226 11.61 6.98 -1.89
N ALA A 227 10.62 7.39 -1.10
CA ALA A 227 9.47 6.58 -0.72
C ALA A 227 8.17 7.15 -1.29
N LEU A 228 7.33 6.31 -1.86
CA LEU A 228 5.94 6.63 -2.15
C LEU A 228 5.06 6.15 -1.00
N VAL A 229 4.17 7.02 -0.51
CA VAL A 229 3.11 6.64 0.43
C VAL A 229 1.77 6.95 -0.21
N HIS A 230 0.90 5.95 -0.25
CA HIS A 230 -0.45 6.05 -0.79
C HIS A 230 -1.47 5.68 0.27
N GLY A 231 -2.52 6.50 0.37
CA GLY A 231 -3.73 6.19 1.13
C GLY A 231 -4.94 6.29 0.22
N GLN A 232 -5.91 5.40 0.44
CA GLN A 232 -7.26 5.54 -0.10
C GLN A 232 -8.28 5.67 1.03
N GLY A 233 -9.47 6.14 0.67
CA GLY A 233 -10.64 6.24 1.54
C GLY A 233 -11.91 5.82 0.82
N GLY A 234 -12.92 5.42 1.60
CA GLY A 234 -14.17 4.87 1.06
C GLY A 234 -13.92 3.50 0.43
N ILE A 235 -14.48 3.29 -0.77
CA ILE A 235 -14.29 2.07 -1.56
C ILE A 235 -13.57 2.46 -2.86
N MET A 236 -12.24 2.61 -2.81
CA MET A 236 -11.42 3.11 -3.93
C MET A 236 -11.94 4.45 -4.50
N SER A 237 -12.41 5.30 -3.60
CA SER A 237 -13.21 6.48 -3.92
C SER A 237 -12.38 7.76 -3.84
N SER A 238 -11.56 7.87 -2.79
CA SER A 238 -10.66 9.00 -2.50
C SER A 238 -9.25 8.49 -2.35
N HIS A 239 -8.28 9.21 -2.87
CA HIS A 239 -6.88 8.80 -2.93
C HIS A 239 -5.96 9.98 -2.64
N CYS A 240 -4.91 9.73 -1.88
CA CYS A 240 -3.85 10.68 -1.59
C CYS A 240 -2.50 9.99 -1.75
N THR A 241 -1.64 10.54 -2.61
CA THR A 241 -0.27 10.07 -2.82
C THR A 241 0.68 11.16 -2.37
N ILE A 242 1.68 10.78 -1.58
CA ILE A 242 2.82 11.65 -1.27
C ILE A 242 4.13 10.95 -1.61
N LEU A 243 5.11 11.73 -2.04
CA LEU A 243 6.49 11.32 -2.26
C LEU A 243 7.36 11.94 -1.19
N LEU A 244 8.16 11.11 -0.54
CA LEU A 244 9.08 11.50 0.52
C LEU A 244 10.51 11.23 0.10
N GLY A 245 11.41 12.17 0.44
CA GLY A 245 12.83 12.07 0.11
C GLY A 245 13.74 12.38 1.29
N ARG A 246 14.98 11.89 1.21
CA ARG A 246 16.06 12.25 2.14
C ARG A 246 16.63 13.65 1.90
N GLU A 247 16.51 14.16 0.68
CA GLU A 247 17.01 15.47 0.25
C GLU A 247 15.83 16.33 -0.21
N ALA A 248 15.92 17.64 -0.01
CA ALA A 248 14.96 18.58 -0.59
C ALA A 248 15.35 18.73 -2.07
N GLY A 249 14.54 18.17 -2.96
CA GLY A 249 14.75 18.21 -4.42
C GLY A 249 14.85 19.62 -5.00
#